data_AF-A0A8X6VKE6-F1
#
_entry.id   AF-A0A8X6VKE6-F1
#
_cell.length_a   1.000
_cell.length_b   1.000
_cell.length_c   1.000
_cell.angle_alpha   90.00
_cell.angle_beta   90.00
_cell.angle_gamma   90.00
#
_symmetry.space_group_name_H-M   'P 1'
#
loop_
_entity.id
_entity.type
_entity.pdbx_description
1 polymer ?
#
loop_
_entity_poly.entity_id
_entity_poly.type
_entity_poly.pdbx_seq_one_letter_code
_entity_poly.pdbx_strand_id
1 'polypeptide(L)'
;MEDYVRDFPRHYPDADINAQLENFSNRVLFTLQDVLSIGGNTLPHYGLPSPQAIDGIVENLNREYFEHTNFDPVELQHMINQNEPRLNKEQNQVY
;
A
#
# COMPACT_ATOMS: atom_id res chain seq x y z
N MET A 1 -12.57 10.92 3.63
CA MET A 1 -13.14 11.24 2.30
C MET A 1 -13.12 12.75 2.06
N GLU A 2 -13.52 13.58 3.03
CA GLU A 2 -13.57 15.05 2.90
C GLU A 2 -12.19 15.74 2.77
N ASP A 3 -11.14 15.23 3.44
CA ASP A 3 -9.83 15.88 3.43
C ASP A 3 -9.15 15.88 2.05
N TYR A 4 -9.28 14.79 1.28
CA TYR A 4 -8.70 14.70 -0.06
C TYR A 4 -9.49 15.48 -1.11
N VAL A 5 -10.82 15.57 -0.97
CA VAL A 5 -11.65 16.42 -1.84
C VAL A 5 -11.32 17.90 -1.64
N ARG A 6 -10.91 18.29 -0.41
CA ARG A 6 -10.41 19.64 -0.13
C ARG A 6 -9.03 19.92 -0.70
N ASP A 7 -8.14 18.92 -0.74
CA ASP A 7 -6.78 19.09 -1.26
C ASP A 7 -6.64 18.85 -2.77
N PHE A 8 -7.65 18.25 -3.42
CA PHE A 8 -7.66 18.02 -4.86
C PHE A 8 -7.58 19.31 -5.70
N PRO A 9 -8.36 20.38 -5.43
CA PRO A 9 -8.26 21.64 -6.16
C PRO A 9 -6.92 22.35 -5.97
N ARG A 10 -6.21 22.09 -4.87
CA ARG A 10 -4.90 22.69 -4.59
C ARG A 10 -3.78 22.07 -5.45
N HIS A 11 -3.87 20.78 -5.73
CA HIS A 11 -2.86 20.07 -6.51
C HIS A 11 -3.19 20.05 -8.01
N TYR A 12 -4.47 20.15 -8.38
CA TYR A 12 -4.93 20.08 -9.77
C TYR A 12 -6.03 21.13 -10.05
N PRO A 13 -5.65 22.42 -10.16
CA PRO A 13 -6.59 23.55 -10.26
C PRO A 13 -7.46 23.53 -11.53
N ASP A 14 -7.00 22.87 -12.59
CA ASP A 14 -7.70 22.78 -13.89
C ASP A 14 -8.39 21.42 -14.12
N ALA A 15 -8.33 20.49 -13.16
CA ALA A 15 -8.93 19.17 -13.31
C ALA A 15 -10.39 19.16 -12.88
N ASP A 16 -11.28 18.70 -13.76
CA ASP A 16 -12.67 18.42 -13.40
C ASP A 16 -12.74 17.21 -12.47
N ILE A 17 -13.14 17.46 -11.23
CA ILE A 17 -13.29 16.44 -10.19
C ILE A 17 -14.29 15.35 -10.62
N ASN A 18 -15.29 15.69 -11.43
CA ASN A 18 -16.28 14.73 -11.94
C ASN A 18 -15.67 13.85 -13.03
N ALA A 19 -14.78 14.39 -13.86
CA ALA A 19 -14.02 13.61 -14.84
C ALA A 19 -13.01 12.66 -14.18
N GLN A 20 -12.61 12.93 -12.93
CA GLN A 20 -11.70 12.09 -12.15
C GLN A 20 -12.44 11.14 -11.18
N LEU A 21 -13.77 11.20 -11.11
CA LEU A 21 -14.58 10.43 -10.17
C LEU A 21 -14.42 8.91 -10.33
N GLU A 22 -14.32 8.43 -11.56
CA GLU A 22 -14.07 7.02 -11.85
C GLU A 22 -12.67 6.59 -11.37
N ASN A 23 -11.65 7.43 -11.59
CA ASN A 23 -10.30 7.16 -11.10
C ASN A 23 -10.25 7.13 -9.57
N PHE A 24 -10.97 8.02 -8.89
CA PHE A 24 -11.06 8.01 -7.43
C PHE A 24 -11.79 6.78 -6.91
N SER A 25 -12.93 6.45 -7.51
CA SER A 25 -13.72 5.28 -7.11
C SER A 25 -12.89 4.02 -7.25
N ASN A 26 -12.14 3.91 -8.35
CA ASN A 26 -11.27 2.77 -8.60
C ASN A 26 -10.10 2.68 -7.61
N ARG A 27 -9.47 3.81 -7.28
CA ARG A 27 -8.44 3.87 -6.21
C ARG A 27 -8.98 3.39 -4.86
N VAL A 28 -10.17 3.84 -4.49
CA VAL A 28 -10.83 3.45 -3.24
C VAL A 28 -11.10 1.93 -3.23
N LEU A 29 -11.55 1.37 -4.35
CA LEU A 29 -11.74 -0.07 -4.49
C LEU A 29 -10.42 -0.84 -4.30
N PHE A 30 -9.30 -0.38 -4.84
CA PHE A 30 -8.01 -1.02 -4.57
C PHE A 30 -7.65 -1.03 -3.08
N THR A 31 -7.72 0.12 -2.41
CA THR A 31 -7.42 0.21 -0.97
C THR A 31 -8.34 -0.70 -0.15
N LEU A 32 -9.63 -0.74 -0.49
CA LEU A 32 -10.57 -1.65 0.17
C LEU A 32 -10.25 -3.12 -0.11
N GLN A 33 -9.86 -3.48 -1.33
CA GLN A 33 -9.49 -4.84 -1.69
C GLN A 33 -8.27 -5.31 -0.90
N ASP A 34 -7.27 -4.45 -0.69
CA ASP A 34 -6.09 -4.76 0.12
C ASP A 34 -6.47 -5.03 1.57
N VAL A 35 -7.29 -4.17 2.18
CA VAL A 35 -7.76 -4.37 3.56
C VAL A 35 -8.63 -5.63 3.70
N LEU A 36 -9.53 -5.88 2.75
CA LEU A 36 -10.42 -7.05 2.77
C LEU A 36 -9.66 -8.35 2.53
N SER A 37 -8.56 -8.32 1.77
CA SER A 37 -7.72 -9.48 1.51
C SER A 37 -7.12 -10.05 2.81
N ILE A 38 -6.87 -9.21 3.82
CA ILE A 38 -6.43 -9.64 5.16
C ILE A 38 -7.47 -10.56 5.81
N GLY A 39 -8.77 -10.28 5.58
CA GLY A 39 -9.89 -11.09 6.06
C GLY A 39 -10.26 -12.26 5.13
N GLY A 40 -9.53 -12.50 4.05
CA GLY A 40 -9.74 -13.61 3.11
C GLY A 40 -10.94 -13.44 2.15
N ASN A 41 -11.63 -12.30 2.19
CA ASN A 41 -12.77 -12.01 1.31
C ASN A 41 -12.39 -10.97 0.25
N THR A 42 -13.05 -11.05 -0.91
CA THR A 42 -12.85 -10.11 -2.01
C THR A 42 -14.03 -9.15 -2.12
N LEU A 43 -13.84 -8.02 -2.80
CA LEU A 43 -14.92 -7.04 -3.03
C LEU A 43 -16.21 -7.64 -3.61
N PRO A 44 -16.16 -8.59 -4.57
CA PRO A 44 -17.35 -9.27 -5.06
C PRO A 44 -18.19 -9.98 -3.99
N HIS A 45 -17.56 -10.44 -2.89
CA HIS A 45 -18.26 -11.05 -1.77
C HIS A 45 -19.27 -10.09 -1.12
N TYR A 46 -19.02 -8.78 -1.20
CA TYR A 46 -19.87 -7.73 -0.64
C TYR A 46 -20.70 -7.00 -1.70
N GLY A 47 -20.78 -7.53 -2.93
CA GLY A 47 -21.51 -6.91 -4.04
C GLY A 47 -20.82 -5.69 -4.64
N LEU A 48 -19.53 -5.47 -4.36
CA LEU A 48 -18.75 -4.37 -4.91
C LEU A 48 -18.00 -4.81 -6.20
N PRO A 49 -17.85 -3.91 -7.18
CA PRO A 49 -17.09 -4.21 -8.39
C PRO A 49 -15.60 -4.38 -8.08
N SER A 50 -14.95 -5.29 -8.81
CA SER A 50 -13.49 -5.45 -8.72
C SER A 50 -12.78 -4.22 -9.30
N PRO A 51 -11.68 -3.77 -8.67
CA PRO A 51 -10.92 -2.63 -9.17
C PRO A 51 -10.29 -2.97 -10.52
N GLN A 52 -10.27 -2.01 -11.43
CA GLN A 52 -9.65 -2.16 -12.74
C GLN A 52 -8.19 -1.70 -12.65
N ALA A 53 -7.24 -2.57 -13.00
CA ALA A 53 -5.84 -2.19 -13.11
C ALA A 53 -5.66 -1.27 -14.33
N ILE A 54 -5.71 0.04 -14.08
CA ILE A 54 -5.30 1.06 -15.05
C ILE A 54 -3.85 1.41 -14.70
N ASP A 55 -2.96 1.40 -15.70
CA ASP A 55 -1.49 1.39 -15.53
C ASP A 55 -0.91 2.49 -14.62
N GLY A 56 -1.62 3.60 -14.36
CA GLY A 56 -1.14 4.68 -13.46
C GLY A 56 -1.62 4.61 -12.00
N ILE A 57 -2.66 3.82 -11.69
CA ILE A 57 -3.29 3.80 -10.36
C ILE A 57 -2.56 2.82 -9.43
N VAL A 58 -2.21 1.63 -9.96
CA VAL A 58 -1.55 0.56 -9.21
C VAL A 58 -0.15 0.98 -8.75
N GLU A 59 0.57 1.74 -9.57
CA GLU A 59 1.92 2.23 -9.24
C GLU A 59 1.94 3.23 -8.07
N ASN A 60 0.85 3.98 -7.85
CA ASN A 60 0.80 5.02 -6.82
C ASN A 60 0.14 4.59 -5.50
N LEU A 61 -0.65 3.51 -5.49
CA LEU A 61 -1.34 3.06 -4.28
C LEU A 61 -0.42 2.39 -3.28
N ASN A 62 0.68 1.80 -3.75
CA ASN A 62 1.58 1.02 -2.91
C ASN A 62 3.00 1.54 -2.91
N ARG A 63 3.24 2.79 -3.32
CA ARG A 63 4.60 3.35 -3.37
C ARG A 63 5.25 3.41 -1.98
N GLU A 64 4.58 4.00 -0.99
CA GLU A 64 5.09 4.03 0.39
C GLU A 64 5.24 2.62 0.97
N TYR A 65 4.29 1.71 0.68
CA TYR A 65 4.37 0.33 1.13
C TYR A 65 5.58 -0.40 0.52
N PHE A 66 5.79 -0.31 -0.79
CA PHE A 66 6.96 -0.88 -1.47
C PHE A 66 8.27 -0.24 -1.02
N GLU A 67 8.30 1.07 -0.78
CA GLU A 67 9.48 1.76 -0.25
C GLU A 67 9.87 1.22 1.14
N HIS A 68 8.89 0.79 1.95
CA HIS A 68 9.14 0.24 3.28
C HIS A 68 9.31 -1.29 3.33
N THR A 69 8.97 -2.03 2.28
CA THR A 69 9.08 -3.50 2.24
C THR A 69 10.06 -4.04 1.22
N ASN A 70 10.64 -3.19 0.36
CA ASN A 70 11.66 -3.58 -0.62
C ASN A 70 13.04 -3.70 0.05
N PHE A 71 13.18 -4.66 0.96
CA PHE A 71 14.46 -4.94 1.60
C PHE A 71 15.38 -5.70 0.64
N ASP A 72 16.64 -5.26 0.54
CA ASP A 72 17.67 -6.00 -0.19
C ASP A 72 18.05 -7.26 0.63
N PRO A 73 17.85 -8.48 0.11
CA PRO A 73 18.20 -9.71 0.82
C PRO A 73 19.69 -9.79 1.16
N VAL A 74 20.56 -9.16 0.39
CA VAL A 74 22.01 -9.09 0.67
C VAL A 74 22.28 -8.20 1.87
N GLU A 75 21.61 -7.05 1.96
CA GLU A 75 21.72 -6.12 3.07
C GLU A 75 21.17 -6.73 4.37
N LEU A 76 20.02 -7.40 4.30
CA LEU A 76 19.44 -8.13 5.44
C LEU A 76 20.38 -9.22 5.95
N GLN A 77 20.98 -10.01 5.05
CA GLN A 77 21.92 -11.05 5.44
C GLN A 77 23.18 -10.46 6.09
N HIS A 78 23.67 -9.33 5.59
CA HIS A 78 24.79 -8.62 6.18
C HIS A 78 24.45 -8.10 7.59
N MET A 79 23.27 -7.52 7.78
CA MET A 79 22.79 -7.07 9.10
C MET A 79 22.67 -8.23 10.10
N ILE A 80 22.21 -9.41 9.66
CA ILE A 80 22.15 -10.61 10.50
C ILE A 80 23.56 -11.01 10.94
N ASN A 81 24.48 -11.17 9.99
CA ASN A 81 25.85 -11.61 10.27
C ASN A 81 26.61 -10.65 11.20
N GLN A 82 26.27 -9.36 11.17
CA GLN A 82 26.86 -8.35 12.07
C GLN A 82 26.27 -8.35 13.48
N ASN A 83 24.99 -8.72 13.62
CA ASN A 83 24.27 -8.63 14.88
C ASN A 83 24.24 -9.96 15.64
N GLU A 84 24.27 -11.10 14.95
CA GLU A 84 24.33 -12.45 15.55
C GLU A 84 25.46 -12.59 16.59
N PRO A 85 26.70 -12.11 16.35
CA PRO A 85 27.78 -12.21 17.35
C PRO A 85 27.61 -11.25 18.54
N ARG A 86 26.66 -10.31 18.45
CA ARG A 86 26.41 -9.25 19.45
C ARG A 86 25.17 -9.53 20.30
N LEU A 87 24.48 -10.64 20.05
CA LEU A 87 23.30 -11.05 20.80
C LEU A 87 23.69 -11.35 22.25
N ASN A 88 22.88 -10.85 23.18
CA ASN A 88 23.03 -11.16 24.59
C ASN A 88 22.46 -12.56 24.90
N LYS A 89 22.70 -13.05 26.13
CA LYS A 89 22.30 -14.41 26.53
C LYS A 89 20.79 -14.67 26.44
N GLU A 90 19.95 -13.67 26.69
CA GLU A 90 18.50 -13.78 26.61
C GLU A 90 18.03 -13.79 25.16
N GLN A 91 18.66 -12.99 24.30
CA GLN A 91 18.37 -12.94 22.87
C GLN A 91 18.79 -14.24 22.16
N ASN A 92 19.94 -14.81 22.52
CA ASN A 92 20.39 -16.11 22.02
C ASN A 92 19.52 -17.30 22.47
N GLN A 93 18.66 -17.14 23.47
CA GLN A 93 17.73 -18.20 23.89
C GLN A 93 16.47 -18.24 23.03
N VAL A 94 16.16 -17.15 22.33
CA VAL A 94 14.93 -16.98 21.55
C VAL A 94 15.19 -17.00 20.04
N TYR A 95 16.43 -16.73 19.62
CA TYR A 95 16.89 -16.88 18.24
C TYR A 95 16.93 -18.36 17.82
#